data_AF-A0A3D3LCP8-F1
#
_entry.id   AF-A0A3D3LCP8-F1
#
_cell.length_a   1.000
_cell.length_b   1.000
_cell.length_c   1.000
_cell.angle_alpha   90.00
_cell.angle_beta   90.00
_cell.angle_gamma   90.00
#
_symmetry.space_group_name_H-M   'P 1'
#
loop_
_entity.id
_entity.type
_entity.pdbx_description
1 polymer ?
#
loop_
_entity_poly.entity_id
_entity_poly.type
_entity_poly.pdbx_seq_one_letter_code
_entity_poly.pdbx_strand_id
1 'polypeptide(L)'
;MSKKKAATAPTTLAPRDKAMLIGVPTLLLAVPALVLHFSSISQQTASIAKTVEGWKTTYHINDEQAERIKQIELDFHGNGSPFSIKPTRSKDEKHRHHEDISRLMSPEDGAHFMKVMEKSEGKH
;
A
#
# COMPACT_ATOMS: atom_id res chain seq x y z
N MET A 1 -13.36 -71.59 18.51
CA MET A 1 -14.24 -70.39 18.40
C MET A 1 -13.36 -69.15 18.24
N SER A 2 -13.24 -68.59 17.02
CA SER A 2 -12.49 -67.34 16.80
C SER A 2 -13.45 -66.17 16.66
N LYS A 3 -13.44 -65.26 17.63
CA LYS A 3 -14.11 -63.95 17.53
C LYS A 3 -13.34 -63.10 16.52
N LYS A 4 -13.93 -62.82 15.35
CA LYS A 4 -13.44 -61.78 14.45
C LYS A 4 -13.66 -60.42 15.11
N LYS A 5 -12.59 -59.68 15.41
CA LYS A 5 -12.67 -58.25 15.74
C LYS A 5 -13.18 -57.51 14.51
N ALA A 6 -14.28 -56.78 14.64
CA ALA A 6 -14.72 -55.85 13.61
C ALA A 6 -13.64 -54.75 13.47
N ALA A 7 -13.05 -54.62 12.30
CA ALA A 7 -12.22 -53.48 11.97
C ALA A 7 -13.13 -52.25 11.93
N THR A 8 -12.90 -51.30 12.83
CA THR A 8 -13.52 -49.97 12.75
C THR A 8 -13.14 -49.35 11.41
N ALA A 9 -14.13 -49.20 10.53
CA ALA A 9 -13.96 -48.45 9.29
C ALA A 9 -13.49 -47.04 9.61
N PRO A 10 -12.52 -46.47 8.86
CA PRO A 10 -12.07 -45.11 9.10
C PRO A 10 -13.26 -44.16 8.92
N THR A 11 -13.56 -43.36 9.95
CA THR A 11 -14.58 -42.32 9.88
C THR A 11 -14.10 -41.22 8.93
N THR A 12 -14.45 -41.33 7.65
CA THR A 12 -14.17 -40.32 6.64
C THR A 12 -15.27 -39.27 6.66
N LEU A 13 -14.88 -38.01 6.91
CA LEU A 13 -15.79 -36.87 6.78
C LEU A 13 -16.35 -36.77 5.37
N ALA A 14 -17.64 -36.42 5.26
CA ALA A 14 -18.24 -36.15 3.97
C ALA A 14 -17.53 -34.96 3.30
N PRO A 15 -17.46 -34.89 1.96
CA PRO A 15 -16.83 -33.78 1.25
C PRO A 15 -17.37 -32.40 1.66
N ARG A 16 -18.67 -32.31 1.97
CA ARG A 16 -19.32 -31.10 2.48
C ARG A 16 -18.78 -30.68 3.85
N ASP A 17 -18.60 -31.63 4.77
CA ASP A 17 -18.09 -31.35 6.11
C ASP A 17 -16.64 -30.91 6.06
N LYS A 18 -15.83 -31.50 5.16
CA LYS A 18 -14.46 -31.03 4.88
C LYS A 18 -14.45 -29.62 4.32
N ALA A 19 -15.35 -29.31 3.37
CA ALA A 19 -15.47 -27.98 2.79
C ALA A 19 -15.91 -26.94 3.82
N MET A 20 -16.81 -27.28 4.75
CA MET A 20 -17.18 -26.38 5.84
C MET A 20 -16.05 -26.19 6.85
N LEU A 21 -15.39 -27.29 7.25
CA LEU A 21 -14.33 -27.27 8.27
C LEU A 21 -13.08 -26.51 7.82
N ILE A 22 -12.79 -26.47 6.52
CA ILE A 22 -11.67 -25.69 5.95
C ILE A 22 -12.16 -24.35 5.43
N GLY A 23 -13.21 -24.36 4.61
CA GLY A 23 -13.68 -23.19 3.89
C GLY A 23 -14.23 -22.09 4.79
N VAL A 24 -14.95 -22.43 5.87
CA VAL A 24 -15.48 -21.41 6.80
C VAL A 24 -14.35 -20.68 7.53
N PRO A 25 -13.37 -21.37 8.16
CA PRO A 25 -12.21 -20.69 8.73
C PRO A 25 -11.41 -19.89 7.70
N THR A 26 -11.18 -20.44 6.50
CA THR A 26 -10.48 -19.70 5.44
C THR A 26 -11.20 -18.42 5.06
N LEU A 27 -12.52 -18.45 4.89
CA LEU A 27 -13.31 -17.28 4.51
C LEU A 27 -13.31 -16.22 5.63
N LEU A 28 -13.44 -16.67 6.88
CA LEU A 28 -13.39 -15.79 8.07
C LEU A 28 -12.06 -15.03 8.20
N LEU A 29 -10.95 -15.59 7.71
CA LEU A 29 -9.66 -14.92 7.69
C LEU A 29 -9.43 -14.11 6.40
N ALA A 30 -9.83 -14.66 5.25
CA ALA A 30 -9.59 -14.04 3.95
C ALA A 30 -10.36 -12.73 3.78
N VAL A 31 -11.63 -12.67 4.21
CA VAL A 31 -12.47 -11.48 4.04
C VAL A 31 -11.90 -10.28 4.82
N PRO A 32 -11.61 -10.37 6.14
CA PRO A 32 -10.97 -9.27 6.86
C PRO A 32 -9.61 -8.89 6.28
N ALA A 33 -8.79 -9.87 5.87
CA ALA A 33 -7.50 -9.60 5.27
C ALA A 33 -7.62 -8.77 3.97
N LEU A 34 -8.58 -9.09 3.11
CA LEU A 34 -8.86 -8.32 1.89
C LEU A 34 -9.36 -6.92 2.23
N VAL A 35 -10.31 -6.78 3.16
CA VAL A 35 -10.82 -5.47 3.59
C VAL A 35 -9.70 -4.58 4.11
N LEU A 36 -8.84 -5.11 4.99
CA LEU A 36 -7.70 -4.37 5.54
C LEU A 36 -6.69 -4.00 4.44
N HIS A 37 -6.42 -4.90 3.51
CA HIS A 37 -5.52 -4.65 2.38
C HIS A 37 -5.99 -3.48 1.50
N PHE A 38 -7.24 -3.54 1.02
CA PHE A 38 -7.78 -2.49 0.17
C PHE A 38 -8.01 -1.17 0.91
N SER A 39 -8.38 -1.23 2.19
CA SER A 39 -8.51 -0.03 3.02
C SER A 39 -7.17 0.69 3.18
N SER A 40 -6.08 -0.06 3.45
CA SER A 40 -4.73 0.50 3.58
C SER A 40 -4.26 1.15 2.27
N ILE A 41 -4.51 0.50 1.13
CA ILE A 41 -4.19 1.06 -0.19
C ILE A 41 -4.97 2.35 -0.43
N SER A 42 -6.29 2.31 -0.22
CA SER A 42 -7.16 3.48 -0.41
C SER A 42 -6.75 4.66 0.48
N GLN A 43 -6.42 4.41 1.75
CA GLN A 43 -5.96 5.43 2.68
C GLN A 43 -4.62 6.03 2.24
N GLN A 44 -3.66 5.23 1.78
CA GLN A 44 -2.38 5.75 1.30
C GLN A 44 -2.55 6.59 0.04
N THR A 45 -3.33 6.13 -0.94
CA THR A 45 -3.62 6.91 -2.15
C THR A 45 -4.34 8.23 -1.82
N ALA A 46 -5.30 8.22 -0.89
CA ALA A 46 -5.99 9.42 -0.45
C ALA A 46 -5.06 10.41 0.27
N SER A 47 -4.13 9.90 1.10
CA SER A 47 -3.13 10.72 1.76
C SER A 47 -2.21 11.42 0.77
N ILE A 48 -1.69 10.69 -0.24
CA ILE A 48 -0.86 11.25 -1.30
C ILE A 48 -1.63 12.31 -2.09
N ALA A 49 -2.88 12.01 -2.47
CA ALA A 49 -3.72 12.95 -3.20
C ALA A 49 -3.91 14.25 -2.41
N LYS A 50 -4.14 14.17 -1.10
CA LYS A 50 -4.29 15.35 -0.23
C LYS A 50 -2.99 16.17 -0.15
N THR A 51 -1.84 15.51 -0.02
CA THR A 51 -0.53 16.19 -0.01
C THR A 51 -0.31 16.94 -1.32
N VAL A 52 -0.52 16.28 -2.46
CA VAL A 52 -0.32 16.90 -3.77
C VAL A 52 -1.31 18.04 -4.01
N GLU A 53 -2.56 17.94 -3.54
CA GLU A 53 -3.52 19.05 -3.62
C GLU A 53 -3.05 20.29 -2.81
N GLY A 54 -2.45 20.06 -1.65
CA GLY A 54 -1.81 21.13 -0.86
C GLY A 54 -0.66 21.79 -1.63
N TRP A 55 0.18 20.99 -2.29
CA TRP A 55 1.25 21.50 -3.14
C TRP A 55 0.76 22.21 -4.39
N LYS A 56 -0.34 21.73 -4.98
CA LYS A 56 -0.97 22.36 -6.14
C LYS A 56 -1.30 23.82 -5.88
N THR A 57 -1.87 24.09 -4.70
CA THR A 57 -2.18 25.45 -4.27
C THR A 57 -0.91 26.24 -3.91
N THR A 58 0.06 25.62 -3.23
CA THR A 58 1.25 26.30 -2.69
C THR A 58 2.26 26.67 -3.79
N TYR A 59 2.42 25.81 -4.77
CA TYR A 59 3.47 25.86 -5.81
C TYR A 59 2.87 26.06 -7.22
N HIS A 60 1.62 26.54 -7.28
CA HIS A 60 0.94 26.93 -8.52
C HIS A 60 0.97 25.86 -9.61
N ILE A 61 0.80 24.61 -9.21
CA ILE A 61 0.87 23.45 -10.09
C ILE A 61 -0.48 23.26 -10.78
N ASN A 62 -0.50 22.86 -12.05
CA ASN A 62 -1.72 22.53 -12.78
C ASN A 62 -2.15 21.07 -12.56
N ASP A 63 -3.32 20.69 -13.09
CA ASP A 63 -3.86 19.34 -12.90
C ASP A 63 -2.98 18.24 -13.52
N GLU A 64 -2.40 18.47 -14.69
CA GLU A 64 -1.55 17.50 -15.38
C GLU A 64 -0.25 17.24 -14.59
N GLN A 65 0.40 18.30 -14.13
CA GLN A 65 1.58 18.23 -13.27
C GLN A 65 1.22 17.55 -11.94
N ALA A 66 0.07 17.85 -11.34
CA ALA A 66 -0.38 17.23 -10.10
C ALA A 66 -0.64 15.72 -10.26
N GLU A 67 -1.23 15.26 -11.35
CA GLU A 67 -1.35 13.82 -11.64
C GLU A 67 0.01 13.14 -11.78
N ARG A 68 0.96 13.81 -12.44
CA ARG A 68 2.31 13.28 -12.61
C ARG A 68 3.06 13.18 -11.27
N ILE A 69 2.92 14.20 -10.41
CA ILE A 69 3.50 14.17 -9.05
C ILE A 69 2.86 13.06 -8.22
N LYS A 70 1.54 12.87 -8.29
CA LYS A 70 0.85 11.76 -7.61
C LYS A 70 1.42 10.39 -7.98
N GLN A 71 1.74 10.18 -9.26
CA GLN A 71 2.36 8.94 -9.72
C GLN A 71 3.77 8.77 -9.16
N ILE A 72 4.60 9.82 -9.21
CA ILE A 72 5.96 9.80 -8.63
C ILE A 72 5.91 9.47 -7.13
N GLU A 73 4.98 10.09 -6.39
CA GLU A 73 4.75 9.83 -4.97
C GLU A 73 4.32 8.38 -4.69
N LEU A 74 3.39 7.83 -5.49
CA LEU A 74 2.95 6.45 -5.38
C LEU A 74 4.07 5.45 -5.68
N ASP A 75 4.92 5.72 -6.66
CA ASP A 75 6.07 4.87 -7.00
C ASP A 75 7.16 4.93 -5.93
N PHE A 76 7.34 6.09 -5.30
CA PHE A 76 8.34 6.27 -4.24
C PHE A 76 7.89 5.68 -2.90
N HIS A 77 6.67 5.98 -2.46
CA HIS A 77 6.12 5.55 -1.16
C HIS A 77 5.40 4.18 -1.21
N GLY A 78 5.13 3.68 -2.42
CA GLY A 78 4.33 2.49 -2.69
C GLY A 78 2.83 2.78 -2.69
N ASN A 79 2.05 1.73 -2.97
CA ASN A 79 0.58 1.80 -2.96
C ASN A 79 -0.06 1.66 -1.57
N GLY A 80 0.74 1.44 -0.51
CA GLY A 80 0.23 1.23 0.85
C GLY A 80 -0.28 -0.15 1.19
N SER A 81 0.07 -1.16 0.37
CA SER A 81 -0.13 -2.55 0.74
C SER A 81 0.56 -2.89 2.07
N PRO A 82 -0.15 -3.46 3.05
CA PRO A 82 0.42 -3.89 4.33
C PRO A 82 1.31 -5.13 4.20
N PHE A 83 1.30 -5.79 3.04
CA PHE A 83 2.12 -6.98 2.76
C PHE A 83 3.38 -6.66 1.96
N SER A 84 3.60 -5.39 1.63
CA SER A 84 4.77 -4.96 0.89
C SER A 84 5.90 -4.56 1.84
N ILE A 85 7.10 -5.08 1.59
CA ILE A 85 8.31 -4.62 2.28
C ILE A 85 8.61 -3.21 1.77
N LYS A 86 8.49 -2.20 2.63
CA LYS A 86 8.87 -0.83 2.28
C LYS A 86 10.40 -0.73 2.32
N PRO A 87 11.09 -0.51 1.19
CA PRO A 87 12.53 -0.36 1.21
C PRO A 87 12.90 0.91 1.98
N THR A 88 13.88 0.81 2.88
CA THR A 88 14.48 1.97 3.52
C THR A 88 15.21 2.79 2.45
N ARG A 89 14.74 4.01 2.18
CA ARG A 89 15.37 4.90 1.20
C ARG A 89 16.51 5.68 1.85
N SER A 90 17.67 5.67 1.20
CA SER A 90 18.81 6.52 1.53
C SER A 90 18.48 8.01 1.41
N LYS A 91 19.32 8.87 2.01
CA LYS A 91 19.16 10.33 1.88
C LYS A 91 19.23 10.78 0.42
N ASP A 92 20.15 10.21 -0.36
CA ASP A 92 20.32 10.54 -1.78
C ASP A 92 19.10 10.14 -2.61
N GLU A 93 18.48 8.99 -2.32
CA GLU A 93 17.23 8.59 -2.97
C GLU A 93 16.08 9.55 -2.66
N LYS A 94 15.96 9.98 -1.40
CA LYS A 94 14.96 10.99 -1.01
C LYS A 94 15.22 12.34 -1.67
N HIS A 95 16.49 12.75 -1.76
CA HIS A 95 16.85 14.01 -2.42
C HIS A 95 16.50 13.95 -3.92
N ARG A 96 16.87 12.87 -4.62
CA ARG A 96 16.50 12.67 -6.04
C ARG A 96 14.99 12.66 -6.25
N HIS A 97 14.24 12.03 -5.35
CA HIS A 97 12.77 12.05 -5.38
C HIS A 97 12.20 13.46 -5.33
N HIS A 98 12.66 14.28 -4.37
CA HIS A 98 12.22 15.68 -4.29
C HIS A 98 12.68 16.49 -5.52
N GLU A 99 13.88 16.21 -6.04
CA GLU A 99 14.40 16.86 -7.24
C GLU A 99 13.48 16.59 -8.45
N ASP A 100 13.06 15.34 -8.64
CA ASP A 100 12.16 14.94 -9.73
C ASP A 100 10.80 15.65 -9.64
N ILE A 101 10.27 15.84 -8.42
CA ILE A 101 9.04 16.63 -8.21
C ILE A 101 9.28 18.11 -8.50
N SER A 102 10.40 18.66 -8.03
CA SER A 102 10.73 20.09 -8.18
C SER A 102 10.83 20.50 -9.66
N ARG A 103 11.31 19.60 -10.53
CA ARG A 103 11.41 19.81 -11.98
C ARG A 103 10.05 19.93 -12.68
N LEU A 104 8.97 19.50 -12.03
CA LEU A 104 7.61 19.66 -12.54
C LEU A 104 7.01 21.02 -12.16
N MET A 105 7.68 21.81 -11.33
CA MET A 105 7.23 23.13 -10.88
C MET A 105 7.91 24.25 -11.68
N SER A 106 7.52 25.51 -11.42
CA SER A 106 8.31 26.66 -11.88
C SER A 106 9.70 26.65 -11.22
N PRO A 107 10.73 27.29 -11.81
CA PRO A 107 12.06 27.32 -11.19
C PRO A 107 12.09 27.90 -9.77
N GLU A 108 11.25 28.91 -9.51
CA GLU A 108 11.14 29.52 -8.17
C GLU A 108 10.44 28.59 -7.18
N ASP A 109 9.31 28.01 -7.57
CA ASP A 109 8.55 27.09 -6.74
C ASP A 109 9.33 25.80 -6.46
N GLY A 110 10.03 25.26 -7.46
CA GLY A 110 10.88 24.09 -7.32
C GLY A 110 12.05 24.33 -6.37
N ALA A 111 12.71 25.49 -6.45
CA ALA A 111 13.76 25.86 -5.50
C ALA A 111 13.22 26.03 -4.07
N HIS A 112 12.04 26.62 -3.93
CA HIS A 112 11.37 26.75 -2.63
C HIS A 112 10.97 25.38 -2.07
N PHE A 113 10.40 24.50 -2.88
CA PHE A 113 10.06 23.13 -2.54
C PHE A 113 11.27 22.36 -2.02
N MET A 114 12.38 22.36 -2.77
CA MET A 114 13.62 21.68 -2.36
C MET A 114 14.11 22.15 -1.00
N LYS A 115 14.13 23.47 -0.78
CA LYS A 115 14.54 24.05 0.51
C LYS A 115 13.66 23.61 1.67
N VAL A 116 12.34 23.54 1.45
CA VAL A 116 11.39 23.07 2.46
C VAL A 116 11.62 21.59 2.77
N MET A 117 11.77 20.76 1.73
CA MET A 117 11.93 19.31 1.88
C MET A 117 13.28 18.91 2.51
N GLU A 118 14.36 19.64 2.23
CA GLU A 118 15.63 19.40 2.91
C GLU A 118 15.58 19.77 4.40
N LYS A 119 14.86 20.85 4.74
CA LYS A 119 14.70 21.30 6.12
C LYS A 119 13.80 20.38 6.94
N SER A 120 12.82 19.72 6.32
CA SER A 120 11.88 18.81 7.01
C SER A 120 12.38 17.36 7.12
N GLU A 121 13.64 17.08 6.75
CA GLU A 121 14.18 15.72 6.55
C GLU A 121 13.39 14.89 5.50
N GLY A 122 12.69 15.55 4.59
CA GLY A 122 11.83 14.90 3.60
C GLY A 122 10.53 14.37 4.18
N LYS A 123 10.01 15.00 5.24
CA LYS A 123 8.66 14.72 5.75
C LYS A 123 7.69 15.71 5.13
N HIS A 124 6.61 15.18 4.58
CA HIS A 124 5.45 15.89 4.03
C HIS A 124 4.35 15.99 5.08
#